data_AF-A0A3D3F365-F1
#
_entry.id   AF-A0A3D3F365-F1
#
_cell.length_a   1.000
_cell.length_b   1.000
_cell.length_c   1.000
_cell.angle_alpha   90.00
_cell.angle_beta   90.00
_cell.angle_gamma   90.00
#
_symmetry.space_group_name_H-M   'P 1'
#
loop_
_entity.id
_entity.type
_entity.pdbx_description
1 polymer ?
#
loop_
_entity_poly.entity_id
_entity_poly.type
_entity_poly.pdbx_seq_one_letter_code
_entity_poly.pdbx_strand_id
1 'polypeptide(L)'
;AFYVKVGGRSIGDLVMLPVSELKTFFDELQLDETDAGIAKRLLIEIHNRLQFLLDVGLGYLTLNRLSNTLSGGESQRINLASSLGSSLVGSLYILDEPSIG
;
A
#
# COMPACT_ATOMS: atom_id res chain seq x y z
N ALA A 1 6.54 -21.24 -0.12
CA ALA A 1 7.17 -20.06 -0.74
C ALA A 1 7.56 -18.98 0.30
N PHE A 2 7.78 -19.33 1.58
CA PHE A 2 8.00 -18.36 2.67
C PHE A 2 9.44 -18.36 3.22
N TYR A 3 10.39 -18.85 2.43
CA TYR A 3 11.79 -19.00 2.87
C TYR A 3 12.60 -17.71 2.78
N VAL A 4 12.22 -16.80 1.89
CA VAL A 4 12.83 -15.47 1.77
C VAL A 4 12.17 -14.51 2.75
N LYS A 5 12.99 -13.74 3.47
CA LYS A 5 12.54 -12.79 4.49
C LYS A 5 13.19 -11.43 4.28
N VAL A 6 12.43 -10.38 4.55
CA VAL A 6 12.88 -8.98 4.61
C VAL A 6 12.53 -8.47 6.00
N GLY A 7 13.48 -7.86 6.72
CA GLY A 7 13.25 -7.43 8.11
C GLY A 7 12.74 -8.56 9.02
N GLY A 8 13.19 -9.79 8.78
CA GLY A 8 12.77 -10.98 9.53
C GLY A 8 11.37 -11.53 9.20
N ARG A 9 10.61 -10.91 8.28
CA ARG A 9 9.26 -11.33 7.87
C ARG A 9 9.23 -11.83 6.44
N SER A 10 8.47 -12.89 6.18
CA SER A 10 8.24 -13.36 4.81
C SER A 10 7.21 -12.49 4.11
N ILE A 11 7.14 -12.56 2.78
CA ILE A 11 6.09 -11.85 2.03
C ILE A 11 4.68 -12.22 2.48
N GLY A 12 4.47 -13.49 2.89
CA GLY A 12 3.19 -13.96 3.41
C GLY A 12 2.80 -13.28 4.71
N ASP A 13 3.76 -13.05 5.60
CA ASP A 13 3.52 -12.34 6.86
C ASP A 13 3.16 -10.88 6.59
N LEU A 14 3.85 -10.25 5.65
CA LEU A 14 3.69 -8.82 5.34
C LEU A 14 2.33 -8.52 4.68
N VAL A 15 1.87 -9.33 3.73
CA VAL A 15 0.59 -9.09 3.04
C VAL A 15 -0.63 -9.31 3.95
N MET A 16 -0.44 -10.00 5.07
CA MET A 16 -1.48 -10.25 6.07
C MET A 16 -1.57 -9.13 7.12
N LEU A 17 -0.61 -8.21 7.18
CA LEU A 17 -0.68 -7.05 8.06
C LEU A 17 -1.73 -6.04 7.54
N PRO A 18 -2.44 -5.34 8.44
CA PRO A 18 -3.13 -4.11 8.08
C PRO A 18 -2.16 -3.12 7.42
N VAL A 19 -2.63 -2.36 6.44
CA VAL A 19 -1.82 -1.37 5.72
C VAL A 19 -1.17 -0.38 6.69
N SER A 20 -1.84 0.00 7.78
CA SER A 20 -1.26 0.86 8.82
C SER A 20 -0.05 0.22 9.51
N GLU A 21 -0.13 -1.06 9.86
CA GLU A 21 0.98 -1.79 10.48
C GLU A 21 2.10 -2.08 9.47
N LEU A 22 1.74 -2.36 8.22
CA LEU A 22 2.70 -2.56 7.15
C LEU A 22 3.49 -1.27 6.85
N LYS A 23 2.84 -0.11 6.90
CA LYS A 23 3.50 1.19 6.80
C LYS A 23 4.54 1.37 7.91
N THR A 24 4.16 1.11 9.17
CA THR A 24 5.09 1.15 10.30
C THR A 24 6.27 0.19 10.10
N PHE A 25 6.00 -1.05 9.65
CA PHE A 25 7.07 -2.01 9.36
C PHE A 25 8.10 -1.47 8.36
N PHE A 26 7.66 -0.85 7.26
CA PHE A 26 8.58 -0.28 6.28
C PHE A 26 9.27 1.00 6.78
N ASP A 27 8.61 1.81 7.61
CA ASP A 27 9.22 3.01 8.21
C ASP A 27 10.37 2.66 9.16
N GLU A 28 10.25 1.51 9.84
CA GLU A 28 11.23 1.01 10.81
C GLU A 28 12.22 -0.01 10.20
N LEU A 29 12.08 -0.33 8.91
CA LEU A 29 12.90 -1.33 8.24
C LEU A 29 14.36 -0.89 8.16
N GLN A 30 15.23 -1.63 8.83
CA GLN A 30 16.67 -1.43 8.76
C GLN A 30 17.29 -2.37 7.72
N LEU A 31 18.04 -1.79 6.79
CA LEU A 31 18.82 -2.49 5.78
C LEU A 31 20.29 -2.07 5.90
N ASP A 32 21.20 -2.92 5.46
CA ASP A 32 22.59 -2.50 5.29
C ASP A 32 22.74 -1.50 4.14
N GLU A 33 23.91 -0.88 4.03
CA GLU A 33 24.17 0.17 3.03
C GLU A 33 23.99 -0.31 1.59
N THR A 34 24.32 -1.58 1.32
CA THR A 34 24.24 -2.15 -0.03
C THR A 34 22.79 -2.37 -0.42
N ASP A 35 22.03 -3.06 0.44
CA ASP A 35 20.62 -3.35 0.23
C ASP A 35 19.79 -2.06 0.22
N ALA A 36 20.10 -1.09 1.08
CA ALA A 36 19.45 0.21 1.08
C ALA A 36 19.69 0.96 -0.23
N GLY A 37 20.91 0.90 -0.79
CA GLY A 37 21.24 1.48 -2.09
C GLY A 37 20.42 0.88 -3.23
N ILE A 38 20.30 -0.45 -3.25
CA ILE A 38 19.54 -1.20 -4.27
C ILE A 38 18.03 -0.95 -4.13
N ALA A 39 17.51 -0.98 -2.90
CA ALA A 39 16.07 -0.91 -2.62
C ALA A 39 15.53 0.52 -2.58
N LYS A 40 16.37 1.56 -2.56
CA LYS A 40 15.98 2.97 -2.36
C LYS A 40 14.74 3.38 -3.16
N ARG A 41 14.74 3.15 -4.48
CA ARG A 41 13.62 3.53 -5.35
C ARG A 41 12.36 2.69 -5.07
N LEU A 42 12.52 1.40 -4.77
CA LEU A 42 11.41 0.52 -4.43
C LEU A 42 10.76 0.92 -3.10
N LEU A 43 11.57 1.27 -2.09
CA LEU A 43 11.07 1.73 -0.79
C LEU A 43 10.27 3.02 -0.93
N ILE A 44 10.75 4.00 -1.73
CA ILE A 44 10.00 5.23 -2.01
C ILE A 44 8.61 4.91 -2.58
N GLU A 45 8.52 4.03 -3.57
CA GLU A 45 7.24 3.63 -4.17
C GLU A 45 6.32 2.89 -3.17
N ILE A 46 6.89 2.00 -2.36
CA ILE A 46 6.14 1.29 -1.32
C ILE A 46 5.56 2.28 -0.31
N HIS A 47 6.38 3.18 0.25
CA HIS A 47 5.92 4.19 1.21
C HIS A 47 4.81 5.06 0.61
N ASN A 48 4.98 5.56 -0.62
CA ASN A 48 3.98 6.39 -1.29
C ASN A 48 2.65 5.65 -1.45
N ARG A 49 2.67 4.40 -1.93
CA ARG A 49 1.46 3.61 -2.16
C ARG A 49 0.73 3.27 -0.87
N LEU A 50 1.48 2.90 0.17
CA LEU A 50 0.91 2.66 1.50
C LEU A 50 0.31 3.96 2.07
N GLN A 51 0.98 5.11 1.87
CA GLN A 51 0.47 6.40 2.30
C GLN A 51 -0.84 6.76 1.60
N PHE A 52 -0.96 6.57 0.28
CA PHE A 52 -2.22 6.85 -0.42
C PHE A 52 -3.39 6.02 0.11
N LEU A 53 -3.16 4.75 0.46
CA LEU A 53 -4.19 3.91 1.08
C LEU A 53 -4.60 4.43 2.47
N LEU A 54 -3.66 4.96 3.25
CA LEU A 54 -3.94 5.60 4.54
C LEU A 54 -4.73 6.90 4.36
N ASP A 55 -4.35 7.72 3.40
CA ASP A 55 -4.99 9.01 3.11
C ASP A 55 -6.47 8.86 2.70
N VAL A 56 -6.81 7.74 2.04
CA VAL A 56 -8.20 7.37 1.71
C VAL A 56 -8.88 6.50 2.79
N GLY A 57 -8.29 6.38 3.99
CA GLY A 57 -8.91 5.73 5.14
C GLY A 57 -8.99 4.20 5.07
N LEU A 58 -8.12 3.55 4.29
CA LEU A 58 -8.10 2.08 4.12
C LEU A 58 -7.01 1.38 4.94
N GLY A 59 -6.47 2.04 5.97
CA GLY A 59 -5.38 1.50 6.80
C GLY A 59 -5.68 0.17 7.49
N TYR A 60 -6.96 -0.14 7.72
CA TYR A 60 -7.41 -1.36 8.40
C TYR A 60 -7.44 -2.60 7.48
N LEU A 61 -7.38 -2.41 6.15
CA LEU A 61 -7.36 -3.52 5.21
C LEU A 61 -5.97 -4.15 5.12
N THR A 62 -5.92 -5.42 4.73
CA THR A 62 -4.67 -6.14 4.44
C THR A 62 -4.46 -6.24 2.93
N LEU A 63 -3.22 -6.35 2.46
CA LEU A 63 -2.93 -6.50 1.02
C LEU A 63 -3.42 -7.83 0.45
N ASN A 64 -3.61 -8.85 1.30
CA ASN A 64 -4.13 -10.15 0.92
C ASN A 64 -5.68 -10.24 0.92
N ARG A 65 -6.38 -9.12 1.15
CA ARG A 65 -7.85 -9.10 1.13
C ARG A 65 -8.37 -9.36 -0.28
N LEU A 66 -9.28 -10.32 -0.41
CA LEU A 66 -9.89 -10.66 -1.71
C LEU A 66 -10.76 -9.51 -2.24
N SER A 67 -10.54 -9.09 -3.48
CA SER A 67 -11.24 -7.95 -4.09
C SER A 67 -12.75 -8.09 -4.11
N ASN A 68 -13.28 -9.32 -4.26
CA ASN A 68 -14.71 -9.59 -4.27
C ASN A 68 -15.38 -9.50 -2.88
N THR A 69 -14.61 -9.24 -1.82
CA THR A 69 -15.11 -9.06 -0.44
C THR A 69 -15.07 -7.61 0.02
N LEU A 70 -14.72 -6.69 -0.88
CA LEU A 70 -14.72 -5.25 -0.64
C LEU A 70 -16.13 -4.70 -0.84
N SER A 71 -16.51 -3.74 -0.01
CA SER A 71 -17.66 -2.89 -0.25
C SER A 71 -17.46 -2.00 -1.48
N GLY A 72 -18.56 -1.39 -1.95
CA GLY A 72 -18.51 -0.41 -3.03
C GLY A 72 -17.59 0.77 -2.70
N GLY A 73 -17.72 1.34 -1.49
CA GLY A 73 -16.91 2.47 -1.04
C GLY A 73 -15.42 2.13 -0.93
N GLU A 74 -15.08 0.97 -0.38
CA GLU A 74 -13.67 0.50 -0.34
C GLU A 74 -13.08 0.33 -1.74
N SER A 75 -13.84 -0.26 -2.66
CA SER A 75 -13.40 -0.45 -4.05
C SER A 75 -13.16 0.89 -4.76
N GLN A 76 -14.04 1.87 -4.55
CA GLN A 76 -13.87 3.21 -5.09
C GLN A 76 -12.62 3.90 -4.53
N ARG A 77 -12.39 3.82 -3.21
CA ARG A 77 -11.22 4.43 -2.57
C ARG A 77 -9.91 3.74 -2.97
N ILE A 78 -9.90 2.42 -3.20
CA ILE A 78 -8.74 1.72 -3.78
C ILE A 78 -8.43 2.25 -5.17
N ASN A 79 -9.44 2.42 -6.02
CA ASN A 79 -9.26 2.98 -7.36
C ASN A 79 -8.72 4.42 -7.31
N LEU A 80 -9.21 5.24 -6.37
CA LEU A 80 -8.70 6.58 -6.12
C LEU A 80 -7.23 6.56 -5.70
N ALA A 81 -6.86 5.75 -4.71
CA ALA A 81 -5.47 5.61 -4.26
C ALA A 81 -4.54 5.11 -5.37
N SER A 82 -4.98 4.14 -6.19
CA SER A 82 -4.23 3.67 -7.36
C SER A 82 -4.05 4.77 -8.41
N SER A 83 -5.07 5.62 -8.61
CA SER A 83 -5.00 6.75 -9.54
C SER A 83 -4.02 7.81 -9.07
N LEU A 84 -4.02 8.16 -7.78
CA LEU A 84 -3.05 9.08 -7.18
C LEU A 84 -1.61 8.57 -7.34
N GLY A 85 -1.39 7.26 -7.19
CA GLY A 85 -0.08 6.66 -7.39
C GLY A 85 0.38 6.53 -8.85
N SER A 86 -0.51 6.73 -9.83
CA SER A 86 -0.17 6.63 -11.25
C SER A 86 0.51 7.88 -11.82
N SER A 87 0.58 8.98 -11.05
CA SER A 87 1.21 10.25 -11.43
C SER A 87 0.77 10.79 -12.81
N LEU A 88 -0.47 10.50 -13.21
CA LEU A 88 -1.01 10.94 -14.49
C LEU A 88 -1.23 12.46 -14.48
N VAL A 89 -0.45 13.16 -15.29
CA VAL A 89 -0.57 14.62 -15.48
C VAL A 89 -1.61 14.91 -16.56
N GLY A 90 -2.41 15.97 -16.36
CA GLY A 90 -3.42 16.40 -17.35
C GLY A 90 -4.68 15.53 -17.36
N SER A 91 -4.97 14.82 -16.26
CA SER A 91 -6.16 13.99 -16.11
C SER A 91 -7.24 14.69 -15.31
N LEU A 92 -8.51 14.52 -15.70
CA LEU A 92 -9.69 14.92 -14.94
C LEU A 92 -10.33 13.66 -14.34
N TYR A 93 -10.35 13.59 -13.01
CA TYR A 93 -11.04 12.54 -12.29
C TYR A 93 -12.45 13.01 -11.94
N ILE A 94 -13.48 12.29 -12.41
CA ILE A 94 -14.87 12.51 -12.02
C ILE A 94 -15.23 11.38 -11.04
N LEU A 95 -15.59 11.76 -9.83
CA LEU A 95 -15.95 10.86 -8.73
C LEU A 95 -17.45 10.99 -8.46
N ASP A 96 -18.13 9.86 -8.32
CA ASP A 96 -19.54 9.81 -7.93
C ASP A 96 -19.63 9.46 -6.44
N GLU A 97 -20.08 10.40 -5.61
CA GLU A 97 -20.20 10.31 -4.15
C GLU A 97 -19.02 9.62 -3.40
N PRO A 98 -17.80 10.19 -3.43
CA PRO A 98 -16.61 9.56 -2.85
C PRO A 98 -16.61 9.46 -1.31
N SER A 99 -17.58 10.07 -0.64
CA SER A 99 -17.73 10.04 0.82
C SER A 99 -18.63 8.91 1.35
N ILE A 100 -19.26 8.11 0.48
CA ILE A 100 -20.13 7.01 0.92
C ILE A 100 -19.27 5.79 1.33
N GLY A 101 -19.43 5.39 2.59
CA GLY A 101 -18.71 4.27 3.23
C GLY A 101 -17.55 4.75 4.08
#